data_AF-A0A6P1M9Z8-F1
#
_entry.id   AF-A0A6P1M9Z8-F1
#
_cell.length_a   1.000
_cell.length_b   1.000
_cell.length_c   1.000
_cell.angle_alpha   90.00
_cell.angle_beta   90.00
_cell.angle_gamma   90.00
#
_symmetry.space_group_name_H-M   'P 1'
#
loop_
_entity.id
_entity.type
_entity.pdbx_description
1 polymer ?
#
loop_
_entity_poly.entity_id
_entity_poly.type
_entity_poly.pdbx_seq_one_letter_code
_entity_poly.pdbx_strand_id
1 'polypeptide(L)' 'MTKLLIWIGVFVGGWIGWYLGDLIGGFGWSFTISSIGSIAGVFIGWKISRNLY' A
#
# COMPACT_ATOMS: atom_id res chain seq x y z
N MET A 1 6.81 8.88 -14.62
CA MET A 1 5.50 8.79 -13.94
C MET A 1 5.32 7.51 -13.11
N THR A 2 5.84 6.36 -13.55
CA THR A 2 5.68 5.05 -12.87
C THR A 2 6.12 5.04 -11.41
N LYS A 3 7.31 5.56 -11.10
CA LYS A 3 7.84 5.58 -9.72
C LYS A 3 6.95 6.39 -8.77
N LEU A 4 6.41 7.53 -9.22
CA LEU A 4 5.54 8.37 -8.40
C LEU A 4 4.24 7.65 -8.02
N LEU A 5 3.61 6.99 -9.00
CA LEU A 5 2.37 6.23 -8.77
C LEU A 5 2.60 5.04 -7.83
N ILE A 6 3.75 4.38 -7.94
CA ILE A 6 4.16 3.33 -7.01
C ILE A 6 4.34 3.90 -5.59
N TRP A 7 5.02 5.04 -5.43
CA TRP A 7 5.19 5.69 -4.12
C TRP A 7 3.85 6.06 -3.49
N ILE A 8 2.94 6.65 -4.26
CA ILE A 8 1.59 6.99 -3.79
C ILE A 8 0.86 5.72 -3.35
N GLY A 9 0.89 4.66 -4.17
CA GLY A 9 0.26 3.39 -3.84
C GLY A 9 0.81 2.77 -2.55
N VAL A 10 2.13 2.78 -2.37
CA VAL A 10 2.80 2.28 -1.16
C VAL A 10 2.37 3.07 0.07
N PHE A 11 2.40 4.40 0.00
CA PHE A 11 2.01 5.25 1.14
C PHE A 11 0.54 5.05 1.50
N VAL A 12 -0.37 5.11 0.53
CA VAL A 12 -1.80 4.96 0.78
C VAL A 12 -2.12 3.55 1.28
N GLY A 13 -1.59 2.51 0.62
CA GLY A 13 -1.81 1.12 1.00
C GLY A 13 -1.23 0.78 2.37
N GLY A 14 -0.04 1.28 2.68
CA GLY A 14 0.58 1.10 3.99
C GLY A 14 -0.19 1.83 5.10
N TRP A 15 -0.68 3.04 4.85
CA TRP A 15 -1.42 3.82 5.84
C TRP A 15 -2.79 3.22 6.15
N ILE A 16 -3.55 2.84 5.10
CA ILE A 16 -4.82 2.13 5.25
C ILE A 16 -4.59 0.79 5.97
N GLY A 17 -3.56 0.05 5.57
CA GLY A 17 -3.25 -1.24 6.18
C GLY A 17 -2.86 -1.13 7.65
N TRP A 18 -2.16 -0.05 8.03
CA TRP A 18 -1.83 0.22 9.43
C TRP A 18 -3.08 0.49 10.28
N TYR A 19 -3.97 1.35 9.78
CA TYR A 19 -5.23 1.68 10.44
C TYR A 19 -6.11 0.43 10.62
N LEU A 20 -6.25 -0.38 9.56
CA LEU A 20 -7.01 -1.63 9.62
C LEU A 20 -6.40 -2.64 10.60
N GLY A 21 -5.07 -2.75 10.65
CA GLY A 21 -4.42 -3.66 11.58
C GLY A 21 -4.53 -3.21 13.04
N ASP A 22 -4.56 -1.90 13.30
CA ASP A 22 -4.73 -1.36 14.65
C ASP A 22 -6.12 -1.70 15.21
N LEU A 23 -7.14 -1.68 14.35
CA LEU A 23 -8.53 -2.05 14.68
C LEU A 23 -8.70 -3.52 15.10
N ILE A 24 -7.84 -4.44 14.66
CA ILE A 24 -8.05 -5.89 14.84
C ILE A 24 -7.08 -6.57 15.79
N GLY A 25 -5.91 -5.98 16.09
CA GLY A 25 -5.00 -6.60 17.05
C GLY A 25 -3.69 -5.86 17.31
N GLY A 26 -3.69 -4.54 17.13
CA GLY A 26 -2.55 -3.68 17.45
C GLY A 26 -1.32 -3.94 16.59
N PHE A 27 -0.15 -3.60 17.12
CA PHE A 27 1.09 -3.43 16.35
C PHE A 27 1.45 -4.58 15.40
N GLY A 28 1.36 -5.83 15.85
CA GLY A 28 1.71 -6.99 15.01
C GLY A 28 0.80 -7.12 13.79
N TRP A 29 -0.49 -6.82 13.95
CA TRP A 29 -1.43 -6.79 12.84
C TRP A 29 -1.27 -5.54 11.96
N SER A 30 -1.06 -4.38 12.57
CA SER A 30 -0.77 -3.12 11.86
C SER A 30 0.43 -3.26 10.94
N PHE A 31 1.53 -3.82 11.45
CA PHE A 31 2.75 -4.02 10.68
C PHE A 31 2.53 -5.00 9.51
N THR A 32 1.85 -6.12 9.77
CA THR A 32 1.60 -7.15 8.75
C THR A 32 0.70 -6.63 7.63
N ILE A 33 -0.43 -6.01 7.98
CA ILE A 33 -1.40 -5.51 6.99
C ILE A 33 -0.85 -4.29 6.27
N SER A 34 -0.14 -3.40 6.95
CA SER A 34 0.56 -2.27 6.30
C SER A 34 1.61 -2.76 5.29
N SER A 35 2.35 -3.82 5.61
CA SER A 35 3.32 -4.42 4.68
C SER A 35 2.63 -5.00 3.44
N ILE A 36 1.53 -5.74 3.62
CA ILE A 36 0.72 -6.28 2.52
C ILE A 36 0.14 -5.15 1.67
N GLY A 37 -0.44 -4.13 2.32
CA GLY A 37 -1.01 -2.95 1.66
C GLY A 37 0.02 -2.18 0.85
N SER A 38 1.25 -2.05 1.37
CA SER A 38 2.37 -1.42 0.67
C SER A 38 2.76 -2.18 -0.60
N ILE A 39 2.87 -3.52 -0.51
CA ILE A 39 3.17 -4.39 -1.67
C ILE A 39 2.04 -4.30 -2.72
N ALA A 40 0.78 -4.36 -2.28
CA ALA A 40 -0.37 -4.17 -3.15
C ALA A 40 -0.35 -2.79 -3.83
N GLY A 41 0.05 -1.76 -3.08
CA GLY A 41 0.28 -0.40 -3.57
C GLY A 41 1.31 -0.32 -4.69
N VAL A 42 2.44 -1.04 -4.59
CA VAL A 42 3.42 -1.15 -5.67
C VAL A 42 2.78 -1.75 -6.93
N PHE A 43 2.05 -2.87 -6.77
CA PHE A 43 1.44 -3.55 -7.90
C PHE A 43 0.39 -2.69 -8.61
N ILE A 44 -0.48 -2.03 -7.84
CA ILE A 44 -1.50 -1.12 -8.37
C ILE A 44 -0.86 0.08 -9.04
N GLY A 45 0.12 0.73 -8.39
CA GLY A 45 0.82 1.89 -8.96
C GLY A 45 1.55 1.56 -10.27
N TRP A 46 2.19 0.39 -10.34
CA TRP A 46 2.80 -0.11 -11.57
C TRP A 46 1.76 -0.38 -12.66
N LYS A 47 0.66 -1.07 -12.32
CA LYS A 47 -0.42 -1.39 -13.28
C LYS A 47 -1.09 -0.14 -13.83
N ILE A 48 -1.39 0.84 -12.99
CA ILE A 48 -1.96 2.13 -13.40
C ILE A 48 -0.99 2.87 -14.32
N SER A 49 0.29 2.93 -13.96
CA SER A 49 1.29 3.58 -14.81
C SER A 49 1.42 2.94 -16.19
N ARG A 50 1.17 1.63 -16.29
CA ARG A 50 1.23 0.87 -17.55
C ARG A 50 -0.01 1.02 -18.43
N ASN A 51 -1.11 1.50 -17.87
CA ASN A 51 -2.34 1.76 -18.62
C ASN A 51 -2.46 3.23 -19.04
N LEU A 52 -1.69 4.12 -18.42
CA LEU A 52 -1.61 5.55 -18.74
C LEU A 52 -0.63 5.88 -19.88
N TYR A 53 0.20 4.91 -20.29
CA TYR A 53 1.19 5.00 -21.36
C TYR A 53 1.14 3.73 -22.20
#